data_AF-A0A958YA20-F1
#
_entry.id   AF-A0A958YA20-F1
#
_cell.length_a   1.000
_cell.length_b   1.000
_cell.length_c   1.000
_cell.angle_alpha   90.00
_cell.angle_beta   90.00
_cell.angle_gamma   90.00
#
_symmetry.space_group_name_H-M   'P 1'
#
loop_
_entity.id
_entity.type
_entity.pdbx_description
1 polymer ?
#
loop_
_entity_poly.entity_id
_entity_poly.type
_entity_poly.pdbx_seq_one_letter_code
_entity_poly.pdbx_strand_id
1 'polypeptide(L)'
;GDWYVQFLVDGVDVYNLGYTKITTYNTAANDGTEIWIDDNQNTWWFKVKCPVNTSNLTFSGTGLYSNVDDYEVDVDISNGIIVKDGATTSGGNTSDSIYFEAVFSDDPTTTYQLVGYKRTGFLEDEH
;
A
#
# COMPACT_ATOMS: atom_id res chain seq x y z
N GLY A 1 -3.32 -8.91 1.77
CA GLY A 1 -2.51 -9.39 2.89
C GLY A 1 -2.27 -8.26 3.86
N ASP A 2 -1.62 -8.55 4.97
CA ASP A 2 -1.01 -7.53 5.84
C ASP A 2 0.41 -7.25 5.37
N TRP A 3 0.82 -5.98 5.36
CA TRP A 3 2.10 -5.52 4.86
C TRP A 3 2.72 -4.53 5.83
N TYR A 4 4.05 -4.56 5.92
CA TYR A 4 4.84 -3.49 6.51
C TYR A 4 5.49 -2.70 5.37
N VAL A 5 5.15 -1.41 5.27
CA VAL A 5 5.62 -0.53 4.19
C VAL A 5 6.27 0.73 4.76
N GLN A 6 7.25 1.26 4.06
CA GLN A 6 7.74 2.62 4.29
C GLN A 6 6.95 3.58 3.41
N PHE A 7 6.76 4.81 3.92
CA PHE A 7 6.09 5.90 3.22
C PHE A 7 7.12 6.96 2.83
N LEU A 8 7.50 6.97 1.57
CA LEU A 8 8.67 7.69 1.08
C LEU A 8 8.31 8.80 0.10
N VAL A 9 9.15 9.83 0.02
CA VAL A 9 9.18 10.82 -1.06
C VAL A 9 10.58 10.78 -1.66
N ASP A 10 10.69 10.53 -2.96
CA ASP A 10 11.96 10.32 -3.66
C ASP A 10 12.92 9.33 -2.96
N GLY A 11 12.36 8.24 -2.41
CA GLY A 11 13.10 7.22 -1.69
C GLY A 11 13.51 7.59 -0.26
N VAL A 12 13.04 8.72 0.27
CA VAL A 12 13.37 9.20 1.62
C VAL A 12 12.13 9.19 2.51
N ASP A 13 12.25 8.65 3.72
CA ASP A 13 11.22 8.74 4.76
C ASP A 13 11.23 10.14 5.39
N VAL A 14 10.59 11.09 4.72
CA VAL A 14 10.58 12.50 5.14
C VAL A 14 9.73 12.76 6.39
N TYR A 15 8.87 11.81 6.79
CA TYR A 15 8.03 11.89 7.98
C TYR A 15 8.60 11.11 9.17
N ASN A 16 9.68 10.36 8.97
CA ASN A 16 10.30 9.51 9.98
C ASN A 16 9.30 8.53 10.62
N LEU A 17 8.47 7.89 9.77
CA LEU A 17 7.46 6.91 10.18
C LEU A 17 8.05 5.50 10.34
N GLY A 18 9.16 5.20 9.67
CA GLY A 18 9.69 3.85 9.59
C GLY A 18 8.77 2.94 8.77
N TYR A 19 8.62 1.69 9.21
CA TYR A 19 7.65 0.76 8.64
C TYR A 19 6.30 0.94 9.33
N THR A 20 5.26 1.13 8.53
CA THR A 20 3.87 1.21 8.97
C THR A 20 3.06 0.05 8.40
N LYS A 21 1.99 -0.33 9.09
CA LYS A 21 1.13 -1.43 8.66
C LYS A 21 0.06 -0.94 7.69
N ILE A 22 -0.03 -1.58 6.53
CA ILE A 22 -1.18 -1.45 5.62
C ILE A 22 -1.79 -2.84 5.35
N THR A 23 -3.04 -2.87 4.91
CA THR A 23 -3.70 -4.11 4.53
C THR A 23 -4.33 -3.99 3.14
N THR A 24 -4.17 -5.04 2.34
CA THR A 24 -4.93 -5.23 1.10
C THR A 24 -5.89 -6.41 1.22
N TYR A 25 -7.12 -6.31 0.73
CA TYR A 25 -8.10 -7.38 0.86
C TYR A 25 -9.18 -7.31 -0.21
N ASN A 26 -9.86 -8.42 -0.44
CA ASN A 26 -10.91 -8.51 -1.45
C ASN A 26 -12.05 -7.55 -1.10
N THR A 27 -12.68 -6.98 -2.12
CA THR A 27 -13.97 -6.32 -1.94
C THR A 27 -15.05 -7.36 -1.67
N ALA A 28 -16.20 -6.92 -1.16
CA ALA A 28 -17.33 -7.80 -0.89
C ALA A 28 -17.85 -8.51 -2.16
N ALA A 29 -17.64 -7.92 -3.34
CA ALA A 29 -18.00 -8.53 -4.63
C ALA A 29 -17.16 -9.77 -4.94
N ASN A 30 -15.88 -9.78 -4.51
CA ASN A 30 -14.98 -10.91 -4.63
C ASN A 30 -14.88 -11.51 -6.06
N ASP A 31 -14.87 -10.64 -7.08
CA ASP A 31 -14.85 -11.02 -8.49
C ASP A 31 -13.45 -10.94 -9.14
N GLY A 32 -12.44 -10.54 -8.37
CA GLY A 32 -11.05 -10.44 -8.83
C GLY A 32 -10.75 -9.21 -9.69
N THR A 33 -11.64 -8.22 -9.72
CA THR A 33 -11.46 -6.98 -10.51
C THR A 33 -10.91 -5.81 -9.70
N GLU A 34 -11.15 -5.81 -8.39
CA GLU A 34 -10.71 -4.76 -7.45
C GLU A 34 -10.33 -5.33 -6.08
N ILE A 35 -9.47 -4.61 -5.38
CA ILE A 35 -9.12 -4.86 -3.96
C ILE A 35 -9.28 -3.56 -3.16
N TRP A 36 -9.50 -3.70 -1.85
CA TRP A 36 -9.26 -2.61 -0.92
C TRP A 36 -7.76 -2.46 -0.65
N ILE A 37 -7.31 -1.22 -0.55
CA ILE A 37 -6.03 -0.81 0.02
C ILE A 37 -6.36 0.11 1.18
N ASP A 38 -5.99 -0.31 2.38
CA ASP A 38 -6.34 0.34 3.64
C ASP A 38 -5.05 0.61 4.41
N ASP A 39 -4.72 1.89 4.59
CA ASP A 39 -3.53 2.27 5.34
C ASP A 39 -3.73 2.19 6.87
N ASN A 40 -4.94 1.82 7.32
CA ASN A 40 -5.35 1.78 8.71
C ASN A 40 -5.07 3.09 9.47
N GLN A 41 -5.10 4.24 8.78
CA GLN A 41 -4.77 5.56 9.33
C GLN A 41 -3.32 5.66 9.86
N ASN A 42 -2.40 4.84 9.34
CA ASN A 42 -0.99 4.87 9.74
C ASN A 42 -0.12 5.80 8.88
N THR A 43 -0.61 6.27 7.73
CA THR A 43 0.12 7.16 6.82
C THR A 43 -0.69 8.41 6.51
N TRP A 44 -1.37 8.44 5.36
CA TRP A 44 -2.19 9.55 4.88
C TRP A 44 -3.67 9.39 5.22
N TRP A 45 -4.07 8.35 5.94
CA TRP A 45 -5.46 8.08 6.31
C TRP A 45 -6.32 7.85 5.07
N PHE A 46 -5.96 6.84 4.30
CA PHE A 46 -6.66 6.49 3.07
C PHE A 46 -7.11 5.03 3.04
N LYS A 47 -8.30 4.83 2.45
CA LYS A 47 -8.88 3.52 2.21
C LYS A 47 -9.60 3.49 0.87
N VAL A 48 -8.99 2.90 -0.15
CA VAL A 48 -9.53 2.97 -1.52
C VAL A 48 -9.77 1.60 -2.12
N LYS A 49 -10.77 1.52 -3.01
CA LYS A 49 -10.90 0.38 -3.93
C LYS A 49 -10.03 0.63 -5.14
N CYS A 50 -9.07 -0.24 -5.39
CA CYS A 50 -8.15 -0.14 -6.52
C CYS A 50 -8.40 -1.28 -7.50
N PRO A 51 -8.57 -0.99 -8.81
CA PRO A 51 -8.58 -2.01 -9.85
C PRO A 51 -7.29 -2.84 -9.84
N VAL A 52 -7.42 -4.14 -10.15
CA VAL A 52 -6.29 -5.08 -10.17
C VAL A 52 -6.24 -5.90 -11.45
N ASN A 53 -5.03 -6.30 -11.82
CA ASN A 53 -4.77 -7.38 -12.76
C ASN A 53 -4.12 -8.54 -12.00
N THR A 54 -4.92 -9.55 -11.68
CA THR A 54 -4.47 -10.72 -10.91
C THR A 54 -3.50 -11.63 -11.66
N SER A 55 -3.48 -11.58 -13.00
CA SER A 55 -2.52 -12.36 -13.80
C SER A 55 -1.11 -11.76 -13.73
N ASN A 56 -1.02 -10.43 -13.70
CA ASN A 56 0.25 -9.70 -13.66
C ASN A 56 0.65 -9.26 -12.24
N LEU A 57 -0.22 -9.46 -11.25
CA LEU A 57 -0.04 -8.98 -9.87
C LEU A 57 0.17 -7.47 -9.80
N THR A 58 -0.51 -6.72 -10.67
CA THR A 58 -0.43 -5.26 -10.73
C THR A 58 -1.76 -4.61 -10.34
N PHE A 59 -1.71 -3.36 -9.90
CA PHE A 59 -2.88 -2.58 -9.51
C PHE A 59 -2.64 -1.08 -9.74
N SER A 60 -3.68 -0.37 -10.15
CA SER A 60 -3.62 1.08 -10.41
C SER A 60 -5.02 1.65 -10.60
N GLY A 61 -5.21 2.93 -10.30
CA GLY A 61 -6.45 3.65 -10.55
C GLY A 61 -6.28 5.15 -10.29
N THR A 62 -7.18 5.95 -10.83
CA THR A 62 -7.16 7.42 -10.69
C THR A 62 -8.49 7.92 -10.15
N GLY A 63 -8.47 8.95 -9.31
CA GLY A 63 -9.65 9.53 -8.66
C GLY A 63 -10.35 8.51 -7.76
N LEU A 64 -9.59 7.69 -7.04
CA LEU A 64 -10.15 6.68 -6.15
C LEU A 64 -10.59 7.35 -4.85
N TYR A 65 -11.89 7.41 -4.61
CA TYR A 65 -12.45 7.99 -3.39
C TYR A 65 -12.04 7.21 -2.14
N SER A 66 -11.48 7.90 -1.14
CA SER A 66 -11.13 7.32 0.16
C SER A 66 -12.37 7.10 1.03
N ASN A 67 -12.49 5.90 1.58
CA ASN A 67 -13.53 5.45 2.49
C ASN A 67 -13.08 5.59 3.96
N VAL A 68 -12.51 6.73 4.32
CA VAL A 68 -12.18 7.09 5.71
C VAL A 68 -13.21 8.11 6.19
N ASP A 69 -13.79 7.86 7.36
CA ASP A 69 -14.79 8.76 7.94
C ASP A 69 -14.16 10.12 8.28
N ASP A 70 -14.90 11.20 8.04
CA ASP A 70 -14.53 12.59 8.35
C ASP A 70 -13.24 13.12 7.67
N TYR A 71 -12.71 12.41 6.66
CA TYR A 71 -11.57 12.87 5.86
C TYR A 71 -11.77 12.53 4.37
N GLU A 72 -12.13 13.56 3.60
CA GLU A 72 -12.37 13.45 2.16
C GLU A 72 -11.07 13.67 1.38
N VAL A 73 -10.54 12.61 0.78
CA VAL A 73 -9.38 12.64 -0.10
C VAL A 73 -9.58 11.65 -1.25
N ASP A 74 -9.28 12.07 -2.47
CA ASP A 74 -9.17 11.17 -3.62
C ASP A 74 -7.70 10.76 -3.79
N VAL A 75 -7.48 9.51 -4.20
CA VAL A 75 -6.14 8.94 -4.35
C VAL A 75 -5.93 8.45 -5.78
N ASP A 76 -4.84 8.89 -6.39
CA ASP A 76 -4.31 8.28 -7.60
C ASP A 76 -3.26 7.24 -7.20
N ILE A 77 -3.50 5.98 -7.58
CA ILE A 77 -2.56 4.87 -7.39
C ILE A 77 -1.95 4.47 -8.72
N SER A 78 -0.63 4.48 -8.79
CA SER A 78 0.12 4.09 -9.99
C SER A 78 1.27 3.14 -9.64
N ASN A 79 1.79 2.46 -10.67
CA ASN A 79 2.93 1.55 -10.55
C ASN A 79 2.77 0.43 -9.49
N GLY A 80 1.51 0.10 -9.13
CA GLY A 80 1.23 -0.92 -8.12
C GLY A 80 1.61 -2.31 -8.59
N ILE A 81 2.46 -2.99 -7.81
CA ILE A 81 2.95 -4.33 -8.11
C ILE A 81 3.18 -5.13 -6.82
N ILE A 82 2.85 -6.43 -6.86
CA ILE A 82 3.25 -7.42 -5.87
C ILE A 82 4.22 -8.39 -6.55
N VAL A 83 5.41 -8.55 -5.95
CA VAL A 83 6.40 -9.53 -6.42
C VAL A 83 6.52 -10.65 -5.39
N LYS A 84 6.16 -11.86 -5.80
CA LYS A 84 6.32 -13.05 -4.96
C LYS A 84 7.78 -13.28 -4.64
N ASP A 85 8.08 -13.59 -3.38
CA ASP A 85 9.44 -13.81 -2.90
C ASP A 85 10.41 -12.65 -3.23
N GLY A 86 9.87 -11.43 -3.41
CA GLY A 86 10.59 -10.26 -3.90
C GLY A 86 11.28 -9.42 -2.83
N ALA A 87 11.11 -9.74 -1.55
CA ALA A 87 11.68 -8.99 -0.43
C ALA A 87 12.47 -9.87 0.54
N THR A 88 13.43 -9.24 1.21
CA THR A 88 14.07 -9.74 2.43
C THR A 88 13.53 -8.95 3.61
N THR A 89 12.96 -9.63 4.61
CA THR A 89 12.39 -9.01 5.80
C THR A 89 13.48 -8.51 6.76
N SER A 90 13.11 -7.74 7.79
CA SER A 90 14.05 -7.28 8.83
C SER A 90 14.83 -8.42 9.51
N GLY A 91 14.18 -9.57 9.75
CA GLY A 91 14.79 -10.78 10.29
C GLY A 91 15.62 -11.58 9.28
N GLY A 92 15.63 -11.19 8.00
CA GLY A 92 16.40 -11.85 6.93
C GLY A 92 15.66 -12.96 6.20
N ASN A 93 14.34 -13.11 6.40
CA ASN A 93 13.51 -14.10 5.73
C ASN A 93 13.11 -13.62 4.33
N THR A 94 12.84 -14.53 3.40
CA THR A 94 12.21 -14.21 2.11
C THR A 94 10.71 -14.01 2.30
N SER A 95 10.15 -12.95 1.71
CA SER A 95 8.70 -12.64 1.73
C SER A 95 8.24 -11.98 0.42
N ASP A 96 6.93 -11.91 0.20
CA ASP A 96 6.34 -11.16 -0.91
C ASP A 96 6.65 -9.66 -0.73
N SER A 97 7.00 -8.94 -1.80
CA SER A 97 7.12 -7.48 -1.79
C SER A 97 5.86 -6.80 -2.31
N ILE A 98 5.66 -5.56 -1.90
CA ILE A 98 4.66 -4.64 -2.45
C ILE A 98 5.30 -3.29 -2.74
N TYR A 99 4.96 -2.70 -3.88
CA TYR A 99 5.31 -1.33 -4.25
C TYR A 99 4.12 -0.66 -4.90
N PHE A 100 3.88 0.61 -4.61
CA PHE A 100 3.03 1.49 -5.40
C PHE A 100 3.34 2.95 -5.13
N GLU A 101 2.89 3.81 -6.04
CA GLU A 101 2.92 5.25 -5.90
C GLU A 101 1.51 5.76 -5.61
N ALA A 102 1.40 6.72 -4.69
CA ALA A 102 0.16 7.40 -4.35
C ALA A 102 0.33 8.92 -4.53
N VAL A 103 -0.67 9.56 -5.12
CA VAL A 103 -0.85 11.01 -5.10
C VAL A 103 -2.20 11.29 -4.47
N PHE A 104 -2.22 12.20 -3.50
CA PHE A 104 -3.42 12.55 -2.74
C PHE A 104 -3.98 13.87 -3.24
N SER A 105 -5.30 14.00 -3.35
CA SER A 105 -5.92 15.20 -3.93
C SER A 105 -5.65 16.48 -3.13
N ASP A 106 -5.35 16.37 -1.83
CA ASP A 106 -5.00 17.49 -0.96
C ASP A 106 -3.48 17.80 -0.92
N ASP A 107 -2.66 16.93 -1.51
CA ASP A 107 -1.27 17.18 -1.88
C ASP A 107 -0.96 16.62 -3.29
N PRO A 108 -1.49 17.26 -4.35
CA PRO A 108 -1.44 16.71 -5.71
C PRO A 108 -0.06 16.85 -6.36
N THR A 109 0.90 17.49 -5.69
CA THR A 109 2.25 17.74 -6.23
C THR A 109 3.29 16.74 -5.76
N THR A 110 2.96 15.92 -4.76
CA THR A 110 3.89 14.97 -4.17
C THR A 110 3.50 13.55 -4.57
N THR A 111 4.46 12.81 -5.11
CA THR A 111 4.33 11.37 -5.34
C THR A 111 4.93 10.62 -4.18
N TYR A 112 4.09 9.92 -3.44
CA TYR A 112 4.49 9.10 -2.30
C TYR A 112 4.75 7.67 -2.77
N GLN A 113 5.91 7.10 -2.44
CA GLN A 113 6.20 5.70 -2.68
C GLN A 113 5.90 4.88 -1.41
N LEU A 114 5.02 3.88 -1.54
CA LEU A 114 4.79 2.87 -0.52
C LEU A 114 5.50 1.60 -0.92
N VAL A 115 6.55 1.25 -0.19
CA VAL A 115 7.43 0.12 -0.50
C VAL A 115 7.60 -0.77 0.72
N GLY A 116 7.46 -2.08 0.56
CA GLY A 116 7.56 -2.96 1.71
C GLY A 116 7.41 -4.44 1.43
N TYR A 117 7.12 -5.18 2.48
CA TYR A 117 7.02 -6.63 2.45
C TYR A 117 5.82 -7.15 3.25
N LYS A 118 5.37 -8.35 2.89
CA LYS A 118 4.24 -9.01 3.56
C LYS A 118 4.62 -9.43 4.96
N ARG A 119 3.77 -9.09 5.93
CA ARG A 119 3.93 -9.46 7.34
C ARG A 119 4.01 -10.98 7.50
N THR A 120 5.07 -11.45 8.17
CA THR A 120 5.33 -12.88 8.40
C THR A 120 4.68 -13.39 9.68
N GLY A 121 4.45 -12.51 10.66
CA GLY A 121 4.02 -12.86 12.01
C GLY A 121 5.15 -13.31 12.92
N PHE A 122 6.41 -13.31 12.45
CA PHE A 122 7.58 -13.51 13.30
C PHE A 122 7.94 -12.22 14.02
N LEU A 123 8.25 -12.34 15.32
CA LEU A 123 8.51 -11.18 16.18
C LEU A 123 9.64 -10.28 15.67
N GLU A 124 10.65 -10.87 15.02
CA GLU A 124 11.79 -10.17 14.43
C GLU A 124 11.45 -9.32 13.19
N ASP A 125 10.28 -9.55 12.60
CA ASP A 125 9.80 -8.85 11.40
C ASP A 125 8.66 -7.85 11.69
N GLU A 126 8.20 -7.75 12.94
CA GLU A 126 7.15 -6.82 13.36
C GLU A 126 7.69 -5.40 13.56
N HIS A 127 6.84 -4.41 13.23
CA HIS A 127 7.06 -2.97 13.39
C HIS A 127 5.85 -2.31 14.04
#